data_AF-A0A352MFM2-F1
#
_entry.id   AF-A0A352MFM2-F1
#
_cell.length_a   1.000
_cell.length_b   1.000
_cell.length_c   1.000
_cell.angle_alpha   90.00
_cell.angle_beta   90.00
_cell.angle_gamma   90.00
#
_symmetry.space_group_name_H-M   'P 1'
#
loop_
_entity.id
_entity.type
_entity.pdbx_description
1 polymer ?
#
loop_
_entity_poly.entity_id
_entity_poly.type
_entity_poly.pdbx_seq_one_letter_code
_entity_poly.pdbx_strand_id
1 'polypeptide(L)'
;MKKFRLILIMVMINSIFGFSQTGISQERTILFNGIIRDARTLESLPDAQIRIGRSFISVSDNEGTFAIRVNRNDTIVFSLLGYQPAYFIVTDTLKGYDFAAGVYMNTDTLAIGEVVIVPRIQSLKYDIFKTPPTSPEMENAKYNMAVSAYQGRMAINRMGDPAANYSVIQQKHLRDASEKGTIPSDRMVGFSPFMLVGAAYLLMNGLPEKPPPMKSALTRQELDQIHKKYLESLKTNK
;
A
#
# COMPACT_ATOMS: atom_id res chain seq x y z
N MET A 1 -28.35 -58.55 1.99
CA MET A 1 -29.25 -57.46 1.53
C MET A 1 -29.52 -56.37 2.58
N LYS A 2 -29.79 -56.69 3.85
CA LYS A 2 -30.10 -55.67 4.90
C LYS A 2 -28.94 -54.69 5.17
N LYS A 3 -27.70 -55.20 5.21
CA LYS A 3 -26.49 -54.37 5.43
C LYS A 3 -26.19 -53.40 4.28
N PHE A 4 -26.48 -53.81 3.03
CA PHE A 4 -26.32 -52.97 1.84
C PHE A 4 -27.34 -51.82 1.79
N ARG A 5 -28.60 -52.09 2.18
CA ARG A 5 -29.62 -51.03 2.32
C ARG A 5 -29.25 -50.00 3.38
N LEU A 6 -28.62 -50.42 4.48
CA LEU A 6 -28.20 -49.52 5.56
C LEU A 6 -27.06 -48.59 5.12
N ILE A 7 -26.10 -49.10 4.35
CA ILE A 7 -25.02 -48.29 3.77
C ILE A 7 -25.58 -47.28 2.77
N LEU A 8 -26.55 -47.68 1.93
CA LEU A 8 -27.19 -46.78 0.96
C LEU A 8 -27.95 -45.62 1.65
N ILE A 9 -28.64 -45.91 2.75
CA ILE A 9 -29.36 -44.90 3.55
C ILE A 9 -28.37 -43.92 4.21
N MET A 10 -27.22 -44.42 4.68
CA MET A 10 -26.19 -43.59 5.30
C MET A 10 -25.52 -42.65 4.30
N VAL A 11 -25.31 -43.10 3.05
CA VAL A 11 -24.81 -42.24 1.96
C VAL A 11 -25.85 -41.17 1.58
N MET A 12 -27.14 -41.52 1.50
CA MET A 12 -28.21 -40.56 1.18
C MET A 12 -28.39 -39.49 2.26
N ILE A 13 -28.20 -39.82 3.54
CA ILE A 13 -28.28 -38.86 4.66
C ILE A 13 -27.14 -37.83 4.64
N ASN A 14 -25.94 -38.21 4.20
CA ASN A 14 -24.80 -37.29 4.12
C ASN A 14 -24.95 -36.26 2.99
N SER A 15 -25.71 -36.56 1.94
CA SER A 15 -25.97 -35.63 0.83
C SER A 15 -26.92 -34.48 1.17
N ILE A 16 -27.64 -34.55 2.30
CA ILE A 16 -28.61 -33.53 2.71
C ILE A 16 -27.94 -32.36 3.47
N PHE A 17 -26.70 -32.55 3.95
CA PHE A 17 -25.95 -31.55 4.73
C PHE A 17 -24.92 -30.76 3.90
N GLY A 18 -25.16 -30.60 2.60
CA GLY A 18 -24.35 -29.73 1.74
C GLY A 18 -24.66 -28.25 1.97
N PHE A 19 -24.01 -27.62 2.95
CA PHE A 19 -24.03 -26.16 3.07
C PHE A 19 -23.08 -25.55 2.02
N SER A 20 -23.63 -25.03 0.93
CA SER A 20 -22.91 -24.12 0.04
C SER A 20 -22.95 -22.72 0.63
N GLN A 21 -21.81 -22.16 1.04
CA GLN A 21 -21.72 -20.77 1.47
C GLN A 21 -21.45 -19.88 0.25
N THR A 22 -22.50 -19.49 -0.47
CA THR A 22 -22.45 -18.33 -1.37
C THR A 22 -23.05 -17.13 -0.64
N GLY A 23 -22.27 -16.57 0.28
CA GLY A 23 -22.67 -15.44 1.09
C GLY A 23 -21.48 -14.55 1.38
N ILE A 24 -20.83 -14.02 0.35
CA ILE A 24 -20.05 -12.79 0.52
C ILE A 24 -21.05 -11.77 1.07
N SER A 25 -20.74 -11.16 2.21
CA SER A 25 -21.59 -10.23 2.96
C SER A 25 -22.08 -9.05 2.11
N GLN A 26 -23.12 -9.27 1.31
CA GLN A 26 -23.62 -8.31 0.33
C GLN A 26 -24.30 -7.12 1.02
N GLU A 27 -24.80 -7.31 2.24
CA GLU A 27 -25.58 -6.30 2.97
C GLU A 27 -24.78 -5.03 3.35
N ARG A 28 -23.45 -5.06 3.34
CA ARG A 28 -22.63 -3.90 3.75
C ARG A 28 -21.91 -3.20 2.61
N THR A 29 -21.87 -3.81 1.44
CA THR A 29 -21.10 -3.29 0.30
C THR A 29 -22.00 -2.68 -0.73
N ILE A 30 -21.62 -1.48 -1.18
CA ILE A 30 -22.33 -0.70 -2.18
C ILE A 30 -21.50 -0.75 -3.47
N LEU A 31 -22.16 -1.04 -4.59
CA LEU A 31 -21.59 -0.87 -5.92
C LEU A 31 -21.79 0.59 -6.35
N PHE A 32 -20.70 1.27 -6.66
CA PHE A 32 -20.71 2.57 -7.31
C PHE A 32 -20.24 2.43 -8.74
N ASN A 33 -21.14 2.75 -9.66
CA ASN A 33 -20.85 2.89 -11.08
C ASN A 33 -20.85 4.38 -11.40
N GLY A 34 -19.99 4.83 -12.31
CA GLY A 34 -19.93 6.26 -12.55
C GLY A 34 -19.07 6.67 -13.72
N ILE A 35 -19.01 7.99 -13.92
CA ILE A 35 -18.18 8.65 -14.92
C ILE A 35 -17.34 9.74 -14.26
N ILE A 36 -16.14 9.93 -14.76
CA ILE A 36 -15.20 10.98 -14.37
C ILE A 36 -14.98 11.90 -15.57
N ARG A 37 -15.22 13.19 -15.37
CA ARG A 37 -15.13 14.21 -16.43
C ARG A 37 -14.47 15.49 -15.95
N ASP A 38 -13.97 16.27 -16.89
CA ASP A 38 -13.54 17.65 -16.63
C ASP A 38 -14.76 18.52 -16.30
N ALA A 39 -14.69 19.31 -15.22
CA ALA A 39 -15.79 20.15 -14.76
C ALA A 39 -16.13 21.33 -15.71
N ARG A 40 -15.18 21.76 -16.54
CA ARG A 40 -15.30 22.88 -17.48
C ARG A 40 -15.55 22.39 -18.91
N THR A 41 -14.77 21.44 -19.42
CA THR A 41 -14.90 20.97 -20.82
C THR A 41 -15.90 19.82 -20.97
N LEU A 42 -16.25 19.15 -19.86
CA LEU A 42 -17.11 17.94 -19.85
C LEU A 42 -16.52 16.76 -20.65
N GLU A 43 -15.23 16.84 -20.98
CA GLU A 43 -14.50 15.75 -21.61
C GLU A 43 -14.30 14.60 -20.62
N SER A 44 -14.31 13.37 -21.14
CA SER A 44 -14.03 12.17 -20.35
C SER A 44 -12.59 12.15 -19.87
N LEU A 45 -12.39 11.76 -18.62
CA LEU A 45 -11.07 11.64 -18.00
C LEU A 45 -10.66 10.17 -17.88
N PRO A 46 -9.90 9.64 -18.85
CA PRO A 46 -9.35 8.29 -18.77
C PRO A 46 -8.20 8.20 -17.76
N ASP A 47 -7.91 6.99 -17.29
CA ASP A 47 -6.78 6.67 -16.41
C ASP A 47 -6.76 7.43 -15.05
N ALA A 48 -7.89 8.00 -14.64
CA ALA A 48 -8.01 8.64 -13.34
C ALA A 48 -7.94 7.58 -12.24
N GLN A 49 -7.03 7.76 -11.29
CA GLN A 49 -6.80 6.81 -10.20
C GLN A 49 -7.88 6.97 -9.13
N ILE A 50 -8.42 5.83 -8.69
CA ILE A 50 -9.45 5.75 -7.67
C ILE A 50 -8.87 5.07 -6.44
N ARG A 51 -8.90 5.77 -5.31
CA ARG A 51 -8.31 5.33 -4.04
C ARG A 51 -9.33 5.40 -2.92
N ILE A 52 -9.25 4.47 -1.97
CA ILE A 52 -10.03 4.52 -0.73
C ILE A 52 -9.03 4.58 0.43
N GLY A 53 -9.00 5.72 1.13
CA GLY A 53 -7.94 6.02 2.10
C GLY A 53 -6.54 5.93 1.49
N ARG A 54 -5.74 4.95 1.93
CA ARG A 54 -4.37 4.72 1.43
C ARG A 54 -4.28 3.66 0.34
N SER A 55 -5.36 2.93 0.07
CA SER A 55 -5.37 1.80 -0.85
C SER A 55 -5.77 2.24 -2.26
N PHE A 56 -4.99 1.80 -3.25
CA PHE A 56 -5.36 1.89 -4.65
C PHE A 56 -6.41 0.82 -4.98
N ILE A 57 -7.46 1.20 -5.71
CA ILE A 57 -8.59 0.32 -6.02
C ILE A 57 -8.65 0.02 -7.51
N SER A 58 -8.80 1.06 -8.34
CA SER A 58 -8.97 0.93 -9.79
C SER A 58 -8.58 2.24 -10.51
N VAL A 59 -8.60 2.20 -11.83
CA VAL A 59 -8.55 3.36 -12.73
C VAL A 59 -9.85 3.48 -13.53
N SER A 60 -10.14 4.67 -14.07
CA SER A 60 -11.20 4.85 -15.06
C SER A 60 -10.80 4.32 -16.44
N ASP A 61 -11.80 3.86 -17.19
CA ASP A 61 -11.65 3.41 -18.58
C ASP A 61 -11.50 4.60 -19.55
N ASN A 62 -11.31 4.33 -20.84
CA ASN A 62 -11.12 5.32 -21.90
C ASN A 62 -12.28 6.34 -22.01
N GLU A 63 -13.50 5.92 -21.68
CA GLU A 63 -14.67 6.81 -21.64
C GLU A 63 -14.83 7.55 -20.30
N GLY A 64 -13.88 7.41 -19.38
CA GLY A 64 -13.93 7.95 -18.02
C GLY A 64 -14.87 7.17 -17.09
N THR A 65 -15.35 6.00 -17.50
CA THR A 65 -16.27 5.17 -16.69
C THR A 65 -15.52 4.39 -15.61
N PHE A 66 -16.20 4.11 -14.49
CA PHE A 66 -15.65 3.28 -13.42
C PHE A 66 -16.74 2.47 -12.70
N ALA A 67 -16.33 1.36 -12.10
CA ALA A 67 -17.16 0.54 -11.23
C ALA A 67 -16.35 0.06 -10.03
N ILE A 68 -16.76 0.43 -8.81
CA ILE A 68 -16.06 0.06 -7.57
C ILE A 68 -17.04 -0.41 -6.51
N ARG A 69 -16.58 -1.32 -5.63
CA ARG A 69 -17.34 -1.74 -4.46
C ARG A 69 -16.76 -1.09 -3.21
N VAL A 70 -17.60 -0.39 -2.46
CA VAL A 70 -17.19 0.39 -1.28
C VAL A 70 -18.10 0.13 -0.09
N ASN A 71 -17.64 0.45 1.10
CA ASN A 71 -18.46 0.39 2.30
C ASN A 71 -19.02 1.77 2.64
N ARG A 72 -20.05 1.78 3.47
CA ARG A 72 -20.57 3.00 4.08
C ARG A 72 -19.47 3.63 4.95
N ASN A 73 -19.40 4.96 4.95
CA ASN A 73 -18.38 5.81 5.58
C ASN A 73 -16.99 5.73 4.95
N ASP A 74 -16.82 5.07 3.80
CA ASP A 74 -15.57 5.16 3.05
C ASP A 74 -15.42 6.54 2.39
N THR A 75 -14.17 7.04 2.34
CA THR A 75 -13.82 8.22 1.57
C THR A 75 -13.05 7.79 0.33
N ILE A 76 -13.66 8.03 -0.82
CA ILE A 76 -13.10 7.77 -2.14
C ILE A 76 -12.39 9.05 -2.61
N VAL A 77 -11.19 8.87 -3.14
CA VAL A 77 -10.36 9.94 -3.70
C VAL A 77 -10.11 9.62 -5.15
N PHE A 78 -10.50 10.54 -6.02
CA PHE A 78 -10.23 10.50 -7.45
C PHE A 78 -9.07 11.45 -7.75
N SER A 79 -8.02 10.96 -8.40
CA SER A 79 -6.81 11.73 -8.70
C SER A 79 -6.32 11.47 -10.10
N LEU A 80 -6.01 12.54 -10.84
CA LEU A 80 -5.44 12.51 -12.17
C LEU A 80 -4.40 13.63 -12.28
N LEU A 81 -3.32 13.39 -13.02
CA LEU A 81 -2.27 14.40 -13.21
C LEU A 81 -2.84 15.64 -13.90
N GLY A 82 -2.54 16.83 -13.36
CA GLY A 82 -3.06 18.10 -13.88
C GLY A 82 -4.49 18.42 -13.43
N TYR A 83 -5.06 17.66 -12.50
CA TYR A 83 -6.37 17.92 -11.89
C TYR A 83 -6.28 17.94 -10.38
N GLN A 84 -7.14 18.74 -9.75
CA GLN A 84 -7.31 18.74 -8.31
C GLN A 84 -7.99 17.45 -7.86
N PRO A 85 -7.51 16.77 -6.80
CA PRO A 85 -8.14 15.57 -6.31
C PRO A 85 -9.59 15.83 -5.87
N ALA A 86 -10.52 15.00 -6.34
CA ALA A 86 -11.91 15.05 -5.93
C ALA A 86 -12.16 14.03 -4.80
N TYR A 87 -12.88 14.46 -3.77
CA TYR A 87 -13.19 13.65 -2.59
C TYR A 87 -14.68 13.35 -2.56
N PHE A 88 -15.04 12.08 -2.37
CA PHE A 88 -16.41 11.64 -2.23
C PHE A 88 -16.54 10.77 -0.99
N ILE A 89 -17.42 11.17 -0.07
CA ILE A 89 -17.68 10.46 1.19
C ILE A 89 -18.99 9.68 1.02
N VAL A 90 -18.91 8.36 1.13
CA VAL A 90 -20.08 7.47 1.05
C VAL A 90 -20.83 7.56 2.37
N THR A 91 -21.93 8.31 2.43
CA THR A 91 -22.69 8.46 3.68
C THR A 91 -23.42 7.18 4.07
N ASP A 92 -23.56 6.95 5.37
CA ASP A 92 -24.33 5.84 5.93
C ASP A 92 -25.84 5.92 5.62
N THR A 93 -26.34 7.11 5.29
CA THR A 93 -27.74 7.38 4.93
C THR A 93 -28.18 6.84 3.57
N LEU A 94 -27.25 6.42 2.70
CA LEU A 94 -27.55 5.95 1.34
C LEU A 94 -28.38 4.66 1.33
N LYS A 95 -29.67 4.71 0.97
CA LYS A 95 -30.52 3.51 0.92
C LYS A 95 -30.37 2.80 -0.42
N GLY A 96 -29.81 1.59 -0.44
CA GLY A 96 -29.59 0.81 -1.65
C GLY A 96 -28.22 0.14 -1.71
N TYR A 97 -27.98 -0.63 -2.78
CA TYR A 97 -26.76 -1.39 -3.03
C TYR A 97 -26.05 -1.01 -4.34
N ASP A 98 -26.69 -0.25 -5.23
CA ASP A 98 -26.16 0.16 -6.52
C ASP A 98 -26.46 1.64 -6.74
N PHE A 99 -25.43 2.43 -7.03
CA PHE A 99 -25.53 3.87 -7.24
C PHE A 99 -24.73 4.30 -8.45
N ALA A 100 -25.29 5.26 -9.19
CA ALA A 100 -24.61 5.99 -10.24
C ALA A 100 -24.01 7.29 -9.68
N ALA A 101 -22.75 7.59 -10.00
CA ALA A 101 -22.07 8.83 -9.60
C ALA A 101 -21.44 9.53 -10.81
N GLY A 102 -21.64 10.85 -10.89
CA GLY A 102 -20.91 11.72 -11.81
C GLY A 102 -19.85 12.51 -11.03
N VAL A 103 -18.58 12.26 -11.33
CA VAL A 103 -17.45 12.95 -10.68
C VAL A 103 -16.87 13.95 -11.67
N TYR A 104 -16.92 15.23 -11.29
CA TYR A 104 -16.38 16.31 -12.10
C TYR A 104 -15.12 16.86 -11.43
N MET A 105 -13.99 16.79 -12.11
CA MET A 105 -12.70 17.23 -11.61
C MET A 105 -12.30 18.57 -12.24
N ASN A 106 -11.72 19.45 -11.44
CA ASN A 106 -11.22 20.74 -11.89
C ASN A 106 -9.74 20.62 -12.27
N THR A 107 -9.34 21.23 -13.39
CA THR A 107 -7.93 21.32 -13.79
C THR A 107 -7.12 22.06 -12.73
N ASP A 108 -6.03 21.46 -12.29
CA ASP A 108 -5.05 22.10 -11.41
C ASP A 108 -4.08 22.93 -12.25
N THR A 109 -3.96 24.21 -11.95
CA THR A 109 -3.09 25.16 -12.66
C THR A 109 -1.67 25.21 -12.10
N LEU A 110 -1.29 24.28 -11.22
CA LEU A 110 0.09 24.13 -10.77
C LEU A 110 0.99 23.71 -11.93
N ALA A 111 1.75 24.67 -12.47
CA ALA A 111 2.83 24.39 -13.39
C ALA A 111 3.89 23.53 -12.68
N ILE A 112 4.17 22.35 -13.24
CA ILE A 112 5.30 21.54 -12.77
C ILE A 112 6.57 22.36 -13.03
N GLY A 113 7.27 22.71 -11.95
CA GLY A 113 8.54 23.41 -12.03
C GLY A 113 9.54 22.62 -12.87
N GLU A 114 10.46 23.33 -13.51
CA GLU A 114 11.44 22.70 -14.41
C GLU A 114 12.25 21.60 -13.69
N VAL A 115 12.29 20.40 -14.30
CA VAL A 115 13.09 19.28 -13.81
C VAL A 115 14.33 19.12 -14.67
N VAL A 116 15.50 19.37 -14.10
CA VAL A 116 16.78 19.24 -14.80
C VAL A 116 17.31 17.81 -14.65
N ILE A 117 17.30 17.06 -15.75
CA ILE A 117 17.87 15.71 -15.82
C ILE A 117 19.26 15.79 -16.46
N VAL A 118 20.27 15.32 -15.73
CA VAL A 118 21.66 15.23 -16.21
C VAL A 118 22.05 13.75 -16.34
N PRO A 119 22.40 13.26 -17.55
CA PRO A 119 22.86 11.89 -17.72
C PRO A 119 24.24 11.72 -17.10
N ARG A 120 24.46 10.60 -16.39
CA ARG A 120 25.79 10.20 -15.90
C ARG A 120 26.52 9.48 -17.04
N ILE A 121 27.42 10.19 -17.70
CA ILE A 121 28.30 9.58 -18.71
C ILE A 121 29.49 8.96 -17.97
N GLN A 122 29.60 7.64 -17.99
CA GLN A 122 30.76 6.94 -17.44
C GLN A 122 31.99 7.34 -18.26
N SER A 123 32.97 7.97 -17.61
CA SER A 123 34.25 8.34 -18.22
C SER A 123 35.38 7.77 -17.38
N LEU A 124 36.49 7.41 -18.04
CA LEU A 124 37.66 6.86 -17.35
C LEU A 124 38.16 7.78 -16.22
N LYS A 125 38.11 9.10 -16.43
CA LYS A 125 38.44 10.10 -15.40
C LYS A 125 37.51 9.99 -14.20
N TYR A 126 36.19 9.88 -14.43
CA TYR A 126 35.21 9.69 -13.37
C TYR A 126 35.44 8.39 -12.59
N ASP A 127 35.77 7.30 -13.27
CA ASP A 127 36.02 6.00 -12.63
C ASP A 127 37.32 5.96 -11.81
N ILE A 128 38.32 6.76 -12.18
CA ILE A 128 39.60 6.86 -11.43
C ILE A 128 39.45 7.74 -10.19
N PHE A 129 38.71 8.85 -10.27
CA PHE A 129 38.59 9.82 -9.17
C PHE A 129 37.42 9.56 -8.22
N LYS A 130 36.46 8.69 -8.58
CA LYS A 130 35.41 8.29 -7.64
C LYS A 130 36.01 7.45 -6.52
N THR A 131 35.59 7.72 -5.28
CA THR A 131 35.77 6.73 -4.21
C THR A 131 35.12 5.43 -4.68
N PRO A 132 35.79 4.27 -4.59
CA PRO A 132 35.20 3.02 -5.03
C PRO A 132 33.83 2.90 -4.36
N PRO A 133 32.74 2.81 -5.16
CA PRO A 133 31.42 2.76 -4.59
C PRO A 133 31.37 1.54 -3.67
N THR A 134 30.74 1.69 -2.50
CA THR A 134 30.27 0.51 -1.79
C THR A 134 29.45 -0.27 -2.80
N SER A 135 29.75 -1.56 -2.99
CA SER A 135 29.05 -2.33 -4.01
C SER A 135 27.53 -2.26 -3.72
N PRO A 136 26.66 -2.22 -4.74
CA PRO A 136 25.21 -2.16 -4.52
C PRO A 136 24.74 -3.25 -3.55
N GLU A 137 25.37 -4.43 -3.59
CA GLU A 137 25.12 -5.55 -2.69
C GLU A 137 25.46 -5.20 -1.23
N MET A 138 26.59 -4.53 -1.00
CA MET A 138 27.02 -4.12 0.33
C MET A 138 26.15 -2.98 0.89
N GLU A 139 25.66 -2.06 0.04
CA GLU A 139 24.72 -1.02 0.47
C GLU A 139 23.34 -1.62 0.80
N ASN A 140 22.86 -2.53 -0.04
CA ASN A 140 21.65 -3.31 0.23
C ASN A 140 21.79 -4.14 1.51
N ALA A 141 22.95 -4.77 1.74
CA ALA A 141 23.23 -5.52 2.95
C ALA A 141 23.21 -4.62 4.19
N LYS A 142 23.85 -3.44 4.13
CA LYS A 142 23.81 -2.45 5.23
C LYS A 142 22.39 -1.98 5.52
N TYR A 143 21.61 -1.67 4.49
CA TYR A 143 20.21 -1.26 4.64
C TYR A 143 19.37 -2.39 5.25
N ASN A 144 19.48 -3.61 4.72
CA ASN A 144 18.76 -4.77 5.24
C ASN A 144 19.16 -5.07 6.69
N MET A 145 20.45 -5.01 7.04
CA MET A 145 20.91 -5.16 8.43
C MET A 145 20.33 -4.08 9.35
N ALA A 146 20.30 -2.82 8.92
CA ALA A 146 19.74 -1.73 9.71
C ALA A 146 18.22 -1.92 9.93
N VAL A 147 17.49 -2.31 8.88
CA VAL A 147 16.06 -2.65 8.96
C VAL A 147 15.84 -3.84 9.90
N SER A 148 16.62 -4.91 9.78
CA SER A 148 16.53 -6.10 10.65
C SER A 148 16.86 -5.76 12.10
N ALA A 149 17.87 -4.93 12.37
CA ALA A 149 18.20 -4.50 13.72
C ALA A 149 17.08 -3.64 14.33
N TYR A 150 16.49 -2.74 13.56
CA TYR A 150 15.32 -1.95 13.97
C TYR A 150 14.12 -2.85 14.26
N GLN A 151 13.81 -3.78 13.36
CA GLN A 151 12.75 -4.78 13.56
C GLN A 151 13.01 -5.63 14.80
N GLY A 152 14.25 -6.06 15.05
CA GLY A 152 14.60 -6.81 16.25
C GLY A 152 14.46 -6.00 17.54
N ARG A 153 14.67 -4.68 17.52
CA ARG A 153 14.44 -3.82 18.70
C ARG A 153 12.96 -3.50 18.94
N MET A 154 12.16 -3.45 17.88
CA MET A 154 10.73 -3.12 17.93
C MET A 154 9.82 -4.34 18.04
N ALA A 155 10.29 -5.51 17.60
CA ALA A 155 9.60 -6.76 17.80
C ALA A 155 9.73 -7.18 19.25
N ILE A 156 8.61 -7.58 19.85
CA ILE A 156 8.60 -8.36 21.08
C ILE A 156 9.17 -9.73 20.70
N ASN A 157 10.49 -9.87 20.78
CA ASN A 157 11.16 -11.09 20.32
C ASN A 157 10.72 -12.29 21.14
N ARG A 158 10.21 -13.32 20.45
CA ARG A 158 10.36 -14.72 20.86
C ARG A 158 11.49 -15.30 20.02
N MET A 159 12.71 -15.24 20.51
CA MET A 159 13.83 -15.95 19.87
C MET A 159 13.93 -17.34 20.49
N GLY A 160 13.77 -18.37 19.65
CA GLY A 160 14.07 -19.76 19.97
C GLY A 160 14.97 -20.39 18.90
N ASP A 161 15.14 -21.72 18.95
CA ASP A 161 15.88 -22.48 17.95
C ASP A 161 15.33 -22.29 16.53
N PRO A 162 16.13 -22.53 15.46
CA PRO A 162 15.66 -22.43 14.08
C PRO A 162 14.34 -23.18 13.83
N ALA A 163 14.20 -24.41 14.36
CA ALA A 163 12.99 -25.20 14.26
C ALA A 163 11.78 -24.54 14.97
N ALA A 164 12.01 -23.89 16.12
CA ALA A 164 10.98 -23.15 16.83
C ALA A 164 10.59 -21.87 16.08
N ASN A 165 11.54 -21.18 15.45
CA ASN A 165 11.25 -20.00 14.64
C ASN A 165 10.44 -20.38 13.39
N TYR A 166 10.77 -21.48 12.72
CA TYR A 166 9.97 -22.00 11.61
C TYR A 166 8.54 -22.35 12.02
N SER A 167 8.35 -23.01 13.17
CA SER A 167 7.02 -23.35 13.65
C SER A 167 6.22 -22.11 14.06
N VAL A 168 6.87 -21.09 14.64
CA VAL A 168 6.24 -19.79 14.94
C VAL A 168 5.81 -19.06 13.66
N ILE A 169 6.65 -19.05 12.62
CA ILE A 169 6.32 -18.46 11.31
C ILE A 169 5.14 -19.21 10.68
N GLN A 170 5.17 -20.55 10.70
CA GLN A 170 4.08 -21.37 10.17
C GLN A 170 2.77 -21.11 10.92
N GLN A 171 2.80 -21.08 12.25
CA GLN A 171 1.63 -20.75 13.07
C GLN A 171 1.12 -19.33 12.78
N LYS A 172 2.01 -18.37 12.55
CA LYS A 172 1.63 -17.01 12.17
C LYS A 172 0.89 -16.99 10.83
N HIS A 173 1.43 -17.65 9.80
CA HIS A 173 0.75 -17.74 8.50
C HIS A 173 -0.63 -18.39 8.60
N LEU A 174 -0.75 -19.44 9.41
CA LEU A 174 -2.03 -20.09 9.66
C LEU A 174 -3.03 -19.14 10.35
N ARG A 175 -2.59 -18.41 11.37
CA ARG A 175 -3.42 -17.40 12.04
C ARG A 175 -3.83 -16.28 11.10
N ASP A 176 -2.89 -15.69 10.36
CA ASP A 176 -3.16 -14.61 9.41
C ASP A 176 -4.19 -15.04 8.33
N ALA A 177 -4.12 -16.31 7.90
CA ALA A 177 -5.09 -16.87 6.97
C ALA A 177 -6.47 -17.09 7.61
N SER A 178 -6.52 -17.60 8.85
CA SER A 178 -7.77 -17.82 9.59
C SER A 178 -8.45 -16.53 10.05
N GLU A 179 -7.66 -15.50 10.39
CA GLU A 179 -8.12 -14.19 10.85
C GLU A 179 -8.35 -13.21 9.70
N LYS A 180 -8.24 -13.69 8.45
CA LYS A 180 -8.47 -12.87 7.25
C LYS A 180 -9.92 -12.39 7.22
N GLY A 181 -10.12 -11.09 7.48
CA GLY A 181 -11.44 -10.45 7.52
C GLY A 181 -11.99 -10.19 8.94
N THR A 182 -11.32 -10.67 9.98
CA THR A 182 -11.60 -10.30 11.38
C THR A 182 -10.51 -9.35 11.90
N ILE A 183 -10.66 -8.85 13.14
CA ILE A 183 -9.58 -8.11 13.80
C ILE A 183 -8.53 -9.15 14.23
N PRO A 184 -7.30 -9.09 13.71
CA PRO A 184 -6.31 -10.11 14.02
C PRO A 184 -5.91 -10.04 15.49
N SER A 185 -5.70 -11.20 16.10
CA SER A 185 -5.51 -11.36 17.54
C SER A 185 -4.23 -10.67 18.03
N ASP A 186 -3.26 -10.45 17.14
CA ASP A 186 -2.00 -9.74 17.41
C ASP A 186 -2.18 -8.21 17.49
N ARG A 187 -3.29 -7.67 16.98
CA ARG A 187 -3.66 -6.25 17.07
C ARG A 187 -4.66 -5.94 18.17
N MET A 188 -5.13 -6.96 18.89
CA MET A 188 -5.94 -6.76 20.09
C MET A 188 -5.04 -6.19 21.20
N VAL A 189 -5.34 -4.98 21.66
CA VAL A 189 -4.57 -4.33 22.73
C VAL A 189 -4.89 -5.02 24.05
N GLY A 190 -4.09 -6.03 24.41
CA GLY A 190 -4.13 -6.66 25.72
C GLY A 190 -3.34 -5.84 26.74
N PHE A 191 -3.98 -5.40 27.82
CA PHE A 191 -3.29 -4.83 28.98
C PHE A 191 -2.51 -5.92 29.72
N SER A 192 -1.28 -6.19 29.28
CA SER A 192 -0.37 -7.07 30.02
C SER A 192 0.57 -6.25 30.92
N PRO A 193 0.79 -6.63 32.19
CA PRO A 193 1.72 -5.94 33.08
C PRO A 193 3.15 -5.84 32.50
N PHE A 194 3.57 -6.81 31.69
CA PHE A 194 4.88 -6.82 31.05
C PHE A 194 5.03 -5.78 29.92
N MET A 195 3.93 -5.32 29.33
CA MET A 195 3.96 -4.23 28.34
C MET A 195 4.42 -2.90 28.98
N LEU A 196 4.10 -2.68 30.25
CA LEU A 196 4.48 -1.46 30.98
C LEU A 196 6.00 -1.32 31.10
N VAL A 197 6.73 -2.43 31.22
CA VAL A 197 8.20 -2.42 31.30
C VAL A 197 8.81 -1.93 29.99
N GLY A 198 8.35 -2.45 28.85
CA GLY A 198 8.78 -1.99 27.52
C GLY A 198 8.38 -0.54 27.24
N ALA A 199 7.16 -0.15 27.63
CA ALA A 199 6.67 1.22 27.49
C ALA A 199 7.47 2.21 28.36
N ALA A 200 7.76 1.86 29.61
CA ALA A 200 8.60 2.67 30.51
C ALA A 200 10.03 2.78 29.98
N TYR A 201 10.60 1.69 29.45
CA TYR A 201 11.92 1.73 28.80
C TYR A 201 11.95 2.66 27.59
N LEU A 202 10.92 2.64 26.74
CA LEU A 202 10.81 3.53 25.58
C LEU A 202 10.52 4.99 25.99
N LEU A 203 9.82 5.23 27.09
CA LEU A 203 9.61 6.57 27.65
C LEU A 203 10.91 7.15 28.23
N MET A 204 11.74 6.33 28.87
CA MET A 204 13.02 6.77 29.43
C MET A 204 14.12 6.95 28.38
N ASN A 205 14.20 6.03 27.40
CA ASN A 205 15.30 5.99 26.42
C ASN A 205 14.92 6.53 25.02
N GLY A 206 13.64 6.85 24.79
CA GLY A 206 13.13 7.25 23.49
C GLY A 206 12.85 6.08 22.55
N LEU A 207 12.16 6.38 21.45
CA LEU A 207 11.96 5.42 20.36
C LEU A 207 13.32 5.14 19.69
N PRO A 208 13.62 3.89 19.30
CA PRO A 208 14.84 3.62 18.56
C PRO A 208 14.83 4.38 17.23
N GLU A 209 16.02 4.80 16.82
CA GLU A 209 16.19 5.51 15.56
C GLU A 209 15.75 4.63 14.40
N LYS A 210 14.90 5.19 13.53
CA LYS A 210 14.53 4.55 12.27
C LYS A 210 15.79 4.40 11.41
N PRO A 211 15.89 3.33 10.60
CA PRO A 211 17.02 3.19 9.68
C PRO A 211 17.10 4.46 8.82
N PRO A 212 18.28 5.10 8.71
CA PRO A 212 18.42 6.29 7.91
C PRO A 212 18.09 5.98 6.44
N PRO A 213 17.48 6.92 5.71
CA PRO A 213 17.26 6.74 4.28
C PRO A 213 18.60 6.51 3.57
N MET A 214 18.54 5.82 2.43
CA MET A 214 19.70 5.63 1.57
C MET A 214 20.32 6.99 1.25
N LYS A 215 21.62 7.13 1.52
CA LYS A 215 22.31 8.41 1.31
C LYS A 215 22.50 8.60 -0.19
N SER A 216 22.26 9.82 -0.67
CA SER A 216 22.54 10.15 -2.06
C SER A 216 24.03 10.02 -2.34
N ALA A 217 24.39 9.26 -3.37
CA ALA A 217 25.76 9.09 -3.84
C ALA A 217 26.19 10.17 -4.85
N LEU A 218 25.56 11.35 -4.84
CA LEU A 218 25.91 12.45 -5.73
C LEU A 218 27.30 13.02 -5.37
N THR A 219 28.19 13.06 -6.36
CA THR A 219 29.50 13.70 -6.23
C THR A 219 29.36 15.22 -6.30
N ARG A 220 30.26 15.98 -5.67
CA ARG A 220 30.28 17.47 -5.78
C ARG A 220 30.27 17.95 -7.24
N GLN A 221 31.03 17.28 -8.11
CA GLN A 221 31.05 17.60 -9.55
C GLN A 221 29.70 17.40 -10.23
N GLU A 222 28.95 16.36 -9.85
CA GLU A 222 27.61 16.11 -10.40
C GLU A 222 26.62 17.17 -9.91
N LEU A 223 26.73 17.58 -8.64
CA LEU A 223 25.94 18.68 -8.09
C LEU A 223 26.21 19.98 -8.83
N ASP A 224 27.48 20.31 -9.06
CA ASP A 224 27.87 21.51 -9.80
C ASP A 224 27.38 21.47 -11.26
N GLN A 225 27.41 20.31 -11.90
CA GLN A 225 26.86 20.12 -13.26
C GLN A 225 25.35 20.31 -13.30
N ILE A 226 24.61 19.72 -12.35
CA ILE A 226 23.16 19.90 -12.24
C ILE A 226 22.82 21.37 -12.03
N HIS A 227 23.53 22.03 -11.10
CA HIS A 227 23.32 23.43 -10.81
C HIS A 227 23.63 24.32 -12.00
N LYS A 228 24.75 24.07 -12.69
CA LYS A 228 25.12 24.80 -13.91
C LYS A 228 24.05 24.66 -14.99
N LYS A 229 23.57 23.43 -15.23
CA LYS A 229 22.56 23.16 -16.26
C LYS A 229 21.21 23.81 -15.93
N TYR A 230 20.85 23.85 -14.65
CA TYR A 230 19.69 24.61 -14.16
C TYR A 230 19.84 26.13 -14.39
N LEU A 231 21.02 26.70 -14.13
CA LEU A 231 21.24 28.12 -14.43
C LEU A 231 21.21 28.42 -15.93
N GLU A 232 21.66 27.49 -16.79
CA GLU A 232 21.58 27.62 -18.25
C GLU A 232 20.14 27.57 -18.76
N SER A 233 19.30 26.70 -18.20
CA SER A 233 17.89 26.62 -18.60
C SER A 233 17.09 27.85 -18.17
N LEU A 234 17.38 28.42 -16.99
CA LEU A 234 16.81 29.70 -16.56
C LEU A 234 17.19 30.87 -17.50
N LYS A 235 18.38 30.82 -18.12
CA LYS A 235 18.82 31.85 -19.09
C LYS A 235 18.17 31.68 -20.46
N THR A 236 17.91 30.45 -20.88
CA THR A 236 17.28 30.13 -22.16
C THR A 236 15.79 30.48 -22.17
N ASN A 237 15.14 30.47 -21.00
CA ASN A 237 13.72 30.79 -20.82
C ASN A 237 13.43 32.29 -20.57
N LYS A 238 14.42 33.17 -20.67
CA LYS A 238 14.24 34.64 -20.68
C LYS A 238 14.32 35.19 -22.09
#